data_AF-A0A9W5Y842-F1
#
_entry.id   AF-A0A9W5Y842-F1
#
_cell.length_a   1.000
_cell.length_b   1.000
_cell.length_c   1.000
_cell.angle_alpha   90.00
_cell.angle_beta   90.00
_cell.angle_gamma   90.00
#
_symmetry.space_group_name_H-M   'P 1'
#
loop_
_entity.id
_entity.type
_entity.pdbx_description
1 polymer ?
#
loop_
_entity_poly.entity_id
_entity_poly.type
_entity_poly.pdbx_seq_one_letter_code
_entity_poly.pdbx_strand_id
1 'polypeptide(L)'
;MKKKLIPIILIVVAIVIISIVVFSSKRTDTTTADNTNKTALENTKTNEQKNDLENTKINNQNSDSESTKIDNQDTNSQDNPVDVIENKEDDTTNEQPETNIKEEVIDYILNGQENKSDADKLNWSKSFLEQVDIAKLYDEYLTDGGKADDIEEVAKYITLNAPISDNWKELFENDLSETYGEKVSKLEPLEDDLYQAYITSDGKDVPFVVVSSRTGYYHG
;
A
#
# COMPACT_ATOMS: atom_id res chain seq x y z
N MET A 1 -10.41 -59.07 35.70
CA MET A 1 -10.11 -57.63 35.83
C MET A 1 -8.71 -57.37 35.25
N LYS A 2 -8.63 -56.70 34.10
CA LYS A 2 -7.36 -56.42 33.40
C LYS A 2 -6.87 -55.04 33.84
N LYS A 3 -5.74 -54.97 34.55
CA LYS A 3 -5.08 -53.71 34.93
C LYS A 3 -4.24 -53.24 33.74
N LYS A 4 -4.55 -52.07 33.19
CA LYS A 4 -3.75 -51.40 32.15
C LYS A 4 -2.66 -50.57 32.84
N LEU A 5 -1.40 -50.81 32.47
CA LEU A 5 -0.25 -49.95 32.80
C LEU A 5 -0.31 -48.68 31.93
N ILE A 6 -0.06 -47.52 32.54
CA ILE A 6 0.15 -46.24 31.87
C ILE A 6 1.67 -45.99 31.83
N PRO A 7 2.29 -45.70 30.67
CA PRO A 7 3.67 -45.23 30.64
C PRO A 7 3.72 -43.70 30.82
N ILE A 8 4.50 -43.26 31.81
CA ILE A 8 4.90 -41.87 32.05
C ILE A 8 6.07 -41.56 31.11
N ILE A 9 5.89 -40.60 30.20
CA ILE A 9 6.97 -40.09 29.34
C ILE A 9 7.59 -38.87 30.04
N LEU A 10 8.84 -39.02 30.45
CA LEU A 10 9.72 -37.98 31.00
C LEU A 10 10.28 -37.15 29.84
N ILE A 11 9.93 -35.87 29.77
CA ILE A 11 10.56 -34.90 28.85
C ILE A 11 11.64 -34.15 29.63
N VAL A 12 12.90 -34.35 29.26
CA VAL A 12 14.06 -33.59 29.75
C VAL A 12 14.31 -32.46 28.76
N VAL A 13 14.03 -31.21 29.16
CA VAL A 13 14.39 -30.00 28.40
C VAL A 13 15.72 -29.49 28.94
N ALA A 14 16.78 -29.57 28.13
CA ALA A 14 18.06 -28.94 28.41
C ALA A 14 18.08 -27.53 27.78
N ILE A 15 18.23 -26.51 28.63
CA ILE A 15 18.36 -25.10 28.22
C ILE A 15 19.85 -24.82 28.01
N VAL A 16 20.23 -24.43 26.78
CA VAL A 16 21.57 -23.92 26.45
C VAL A 16 21.49 -22.40 26.39
N ILE A 17 22.14 -21.73 27.34
CA ILE A 17 22.29 -20.26 27.37
C ILE A 17 23.54 -19.91 26.56
N ILE A 18 23.38 -19.17 25.46
CA ILE A 18 24.47 -18.61 24.67
C ILE A 18 24.75 -17.18 25.16
N SER A 19 25.99 -16.96 25.60
CA SER A 19 26.50 -15.68 26.10
C SER A 19 26.74 -14.66 24.98
N ILE A 20 26.24 -13.44 25.15
CA ILE A 20 26.52 -12.28 24.28
C ILE A 20 27.88 -11.67 24.66
N VAL A 21 28.77 -11.53 23.68
CA VAL A 21 30.01 -10.74 23.79
C VAL A 21 29.70 -9.30 23.37
N VAL A 22 29.93 -8.35 24.27
CA VAL A 22 29.83 -6.91 23.99
C VAL A 22 31.09 -6.46 23.23
N PHE A 23 30.91 -6.04 21.99
CA PHE A 23 31.92 -5.35 21.19
C PHE A 23 31.61 -3.85 21.20
N SER A 24 32.39 -3.05 21.92
CA SER A 24 32.28 -1.58 21.88
C SER A 24 33.37 -1.00 20.98
N SER A 25 32.96 -0.48 19.82
CA SER A 25 33.82 0.26 18.89
C SER A 25 34.20 1.63 19.44
N LYS A 26 35.49 1.99 19.26
CA LYS A 26 36.06 3.32 19.50
C LYS A 26 35.35 4.38 18.66
N ARG A 27 34.93 5.48 19.30
CA ARG A 27 34.75 6.79 18.65
C ARG A 27 36.06 7.57 18.77
N THR A 28 36.57 8.08 17.65
CA THR A 28 37.57 9.16 17.62
C THR A 28 36.86 10.44 17.25
N ASP A 29 36.80 11.38 18.18
CA ASP A 29 36.42 12.77 17.93
C ASP A 29 37.60 13.49 17.28
N THR A 30 37.35 14.25 16.21
CA THR A 30 38.27 15.27 15.73
C THR A 30 37.50 16.56 15.47
N THR A 31 37.59 17.47 16.44
CA THR A 31 37.36 18.90 16.25
C THR A 31 38.72 19.57 16.32
N THR A 32 39.06 20.41 15.33
CA THR A 32 39.59 21.78 15.50
C THR A 32 40.07 22.31 14.15
N ALA A 33 39.55 23.50 13.82
CA ALA A 33 39.91 24.33 12.69
C ALA A 33 41.36 24.79 12.75
N ASP A 34 41.97 25.08 11.60
CA ASP A 34 42.67 26.35 11.45
C ASP A 34 42.90 26.74 9.99
N ASN A 35 42.80 28.05 9.81
CA ASN A 35 42.83 28.80 8.56
C ASN A 35 44.29 29.03 8.12
N THR A 36 44.55 29.29 6.82
CA THR A 36 45.32 30.45 6.29
C THR A 36 45.68 30.28 4.81
N ASN A 37 45.59 31.42 4.09
CA ASN A 37 45.65 31.67 2.65
C ASN A 37 47.01 31.55 1.94
N LYS A 38 46.92 31.58 0.58
CA LYS A 38 47.84 32.15 -0.45
C LYS A 38 48.91 31.17 -0.99
N THR A 39 49.16 31.00 -2.31
CA THR A 39 49.17 31.95 -3.45
C THR A 39 49.09 31.20 -4.80
N ALA A 40 48.66 31.93 -5.83
CA ALA A 40 48.27 31.55 -7.20
C ALA A 40 49.38 31.10 -8.18
N LEU A 41 48.98 30.40 -9.26
CA LEU A 41 49.21 30.86 -10.64
C LEU A 41 48.20 30.24 -11.63
N GLU A 42 47.87 31.04 -12.64
CA GLU A 42 46.76 30.98 -13.60
C GLU A 42 46.92 29.92 -14.71
N ASN A 43 45.78 29.48 -15.28
CA ASN A 43 45.47 29.76 -16.69
C ASN A 43 43.99 29.56 -17.02
N THR A 44 43.47 30.53 -17.75
CA THR A 44 42.10 30.86 -18.12
C THR A 44 41.56 30.02 -19.30
N LYS A 45 40.25 29.71 -19.27
CA LYS A 45 39.31 30.05 -20.37
C LYS A 45 37.84 29.92 -19.93
N THR A 46 37.17 31.05 -20.08
CA THR A 46 35.78 31.43 -19.77
C THR A 46 34.80 30.88 -20.81
N ASN A 47 33.59 30.52 -20.38
CA ASN A 47 32.36 31.10 -20.93
C ASN A 47 31.19 30.90 -19.95
N GLU A 48 30.71 32.03 -19.45
CA GLU A 48 29.48 32.22 -18.70
C GLU A 48 28.27 32.18 -19.65
N GLN A 49 27.12 31.68 -19.18
CA GLN A 49 25.93 32.52 -19.19
C GLN A 49 24.88 32.03 -18.18
N LYS A 50 24.63 32.92 -17.22
CA LYS A 50 23.51 33.02 -16.29
C LYS A 50 22.25 33.43 -17.06
N ASN A 51 21.06 33.01 -16.62
CA ASN A 51 19.90 33.91 -16.50
C ASN A 51 18.82 33.32 -15.59
N ASP A 52 18.42 34.15 -14.63
CA ASP A 52 17.29 33.99 -13.72
C ASP A 52 15.96 34.29 -14.43
N LEU A 53 14.93 33.52 -14.04
CA LEU A 53 13.56 33.92 -13.68
C LEU A 53 12.87 35.09 -14.41
N GLU A 54 11.78 34.79 -15.13
CA GLU A 54 10.57 35.63 -15.05
C GLU A 54 9.26 34.86 -15.36
N ASN A 55 8.25 35.17 -14.54
CA ASN A 55 6.85 34.78 -14.60
C ASN A 55 6.17 35.16 -15.92
N THR A 56 5.16 34.38 -16.34
CA THR A 56 3.99 34.98 -17.01
C THR A 56 2.70 34.27 -16.60
N LYS A 57 1.82 35.07 -16.00
CA LYS A 57 0.41 34.82 -15.70
C LYS A 57 -0.37 34.45 -16.96
N ILE A 58 -1.32 33.52 -16.83
CA ILE A 58 -2.52 33.52 -17.68
C ILE A 58 -3.70 33.77 -16.75
N ASN A 59 -4.39 34.90 -16.95
CA ASN A 59 -5.64 35.21 -16.28
C ASN A 59 -6.64 35.74 -17.33
N ASN A 60 -7.84 35.17 -17.26
CA ASN A 60 -9.15 35.68 -17.67
C ASN A 60 -9.44 36.02 -19.13
N GLN A 61 -10.53 35.46 -19.65
CA GLN A 61 -11.79 36.21 -19.68
C GLN A 61 -13.03 35.31 -19.87
N ASN A 62 -13.99 35.48 -18.96
CA ASN A 62 -15.39 35.09 -19.08
C ASN A 62 -16.06 35.82 -20.25
N SER A 63 -17.06 35.18 -20.86
CA SER A 63 -18.22 35.88 -21.41
C SER A 63 -19.49 35.16 -20.96
N ASP A 64 -20.12 35.74 -19.92
CA ASP A 64 -21.56 35.69 -19.72
C ASP A 64 -22.27 36.55 -20.77
N SER A 65 -23.59 36.37 -20.86
CA SER A 65 -24.64 37.20 -21.49
C SER A 65 -25.25 36.54 -22.73
N GLU A 66 -26.55 36.52 -22.97
CA GLU A 66 -27.75 36.99 -22.27
C GLU A 66 -28.94 36.53 -23.13
N SER A 67 -30.10 36.36 -22.52
CA SER A 67 -31.35 36.00 -23.22
C SER A 67 -31.88 37.16 -24.06
N THR A 68 -32.54 36.91 -25.21
CA THR A 68 -33.86 37.53 -25.53
C THR A 68 -34.57 36.90 -26.74
N LYS A 69 -35.86 36.54 -26.51
CA LYS A 69 -37.13 36.65 -27.31
C LYS A 69 -37.11 36.47 -28.85
N ILE A 70 -38.10 35.79 -29.46
CA ILE A 70 -39.46 36.27 -29.87
C ILE A 70 -40.33 35.01 -30.16
N ASP A 71 -41.44 34.72 -29.45
CA ASP A 71 -42.84 35.18 -29.60
C ASP A 71 -43.61 34.62 -30.83
N ASN A 72 -44.63 33.77 -30.59
CA ASN A 72 -46.01 33.98 -31.06
C ASN A 72 -46.98 32.90 -30.52
N GLN A 73 -48.09 33.40 -29.96
CA GLN A 73 -49.31 32.70 -29.59
C GLN A 73 -49.99 32.03 -30.79
N ASP A 74 -50.67 30.89 -30.58
CA ASP A 74 -52.14 30.87 -30.71
C ASP A 74 -52.81 29.61 -30.13
N THR A 75 -53.83 29.89 -29.30
CA THR A 75 -55.11 29.20 -29.07
C THR A 75 -55.22 27.73 -28.60
N ASN A 76 -55.56 27.61 -27.30
CA ASN A 76 -56.82 27.07 -26.74
C ASN A 76 -57.25 25.61 -27.05
N SER A 77 -57.21 24.72 -26.03
CA SER A 77 -58.40 24.03 -25.46
C SER A 77 -58.02 23.06 -24.31
N GLN A 78 -58.79 23.16 -23.21
CA GLN A 78 -59.22 22.15 -22.22
C GLN A 78 -58.80 20.68 -22.47
N ASP A 79 -58.32 19.88 -21.52
CA ASP A 79 -58.83 19.54 -20.17
C ASP A 79 -57.72 18.81 -19.37
N ASN A 80 -57.82 18.78 -18.04
CA ASN A 80 -56.95 18.04 -17.09
C ASN A 80 -57.87 17.16 -16.19
N PRO A 81 -57.39 16.19 -15.39
CA PRO A 81 -56.34 15.17 -15.61
C PRO A 81 -56.73 13.74 -15.09
N VAL A 82 -55.89 12.77 -15.48
CA VAL A 82 -55.38 11.61 -14.71
C VAL A 82 -56.34 10.51 -14.22
N ASP A 83 -56.09 9.32 -14.75
CA ASP A 83 -56.54 8.02 -14.25
C ASP A 83 -55.31 7.20 -13.79
N VAL A 84 -55.58 6.26 -12.87
CA VAL A 84 -54.74 5.12 -12.43
C VAL A 84 -53.68 5.37 -11.35
N ILE A 85 -54.07 5.01 -10.12
CA ILE A 85 -53.19 4.57 -9.04
C ILE A 85 -52.85 3.09 -9.30
N GLU A 86 -51.57 2.77 -9.48
CA GLU A 86 -51.08 1.39 -9.36
C GLU A 86 -49.84 1.40 -8.46
N ASN A 87 -49.97 0.65 -7.35
CA ASN A 87 -48.90 0.42 -6.39
C ASN A 87 -47.76 -0.36 -7.05
N LYS A 88 -46.53 0.12 -6.91
CA LYS A 88 -45.34 -0.72 -7.03
C LYS A 88 -44.63 -0.73 -5.70
N GLU A 89 -44.59 -1.92 -5.12
CA GLU A 89 -43.89 -2.26 -3.89
C GLU A 89 -42.43 -1.82 -3.99
N ASP A 90 -42.02 -1.03 -3.02
CA ASP A 90 -40.63 -0.65 -2.77
C ASP A 90 -39.94 -1.85 -2.12
N ASP A 91 -39.32 -2.68 -2.95
CA ASP A 91 -38.35 -3.69 -2.50
C ASP A 91 -37.01 -2.97 -2.32
N THR A 92 -36.89 -2.27 -1.20
CA THR A 92 -35.61 -1.73 -0.74
C THR A 92 -34.79 -2.88 -0.15
N THR A 93 -34.15 -3.66 -1.00
CA THR A 93 -33.14 -4.62 -0.56
C THR A 93 -31.86 -3.85 -0.20
N ASN A 94 -31.50 -3.87 1.09
CA ASN A 94 -30.30 -3.26 1.66
C ASN A 94 -29.02 -3.90 1.09
N GLU A 95 -28.32 -3.26 0.15
CA GLU A 95 -27.00 -3.68 -0.35
C GLU A 95 -25.83 -2.76 0.08
N GLN A 96 -26.02 -1.87 1.06
CA GLN A 96 -25.12 -0.72 1.28
C GLN A 96 -24.11 -0.71 2.46
N PRO A 97 -24.01 -1.68 3.39
CA PRO A 97 -22.97 -1.62 4.43
C PRO A 97 -21.61 -2.20 4.00
N GLU A 98 -21.59 -3.23 3.14
CA GLU A 98 -20.36 -3.98 2.82
C GLU A 98 -19.41 -3.26 1.86
N THR A 99 -19.95 -2.53 0.88
CA THR A 99 -19.13 -1.77 -0.08
C THR A 99 -18.35 -0.66 0.60
N ASN A 100 -18.94 -0.03 1.63
CA ASN A 100 -18.29 1.06 2.36
C ASN A 100 -17.08 0.57 3.16
N ILE A 101 -17.20 -0.55 3.86
CA ILE A 101 -16.08 -1.10 4.65
C ILE A 101 -14.92 -1.54 3.76
N LYS A 102 -15.19 -2.16 2.61
CA LYS A 102 -14.13 -2.53 1.66
C LYS A 102 -13.31 -1.32 1.23
N GLU A 103 -13.96 -0.23 0.85
CA GLU A 103 -13.30 0.99 0.42
C GLU A 103 -12.52 1.65 1.56
N GLU A 104 -13.12 1.75 2.75
CA GLU A 104 -12.47 2.32 3.94
C GLU A 104 -11.21 1.53 4.34
N VAL A 105 -11.26 0.20 4.30
CA VAL A 105 -10.11 -0.64 4.65
C VAL A 105 -9.01 -0.57 3.59
N ILE A 106 -9.36 -0.55 2.30
CA ILE A 106 -8.38 -0.37 1.23
C ILE A 106 -7.69 0.99 1.35
N ASP A 107 -8.46 2.06 1.58
CA ASP A 107 -7.89 3.40 1.77
C ASP A 107 -7.01 3.47 3.02
N TYR A 108 -7.43 2.83 4.10
CA TYR A 108 -6.62 2.72 5.31
C TYR A 108 -5.26 2.04 5.02
N ILE A 109 -5.26 0.89 4.36
CA ILE A 109 -4.03 0.14 4.05
C ILE A 109 -3.10 0.98 3.15
N LEU A 110 -3.63 1.63 2.11
CA LEU A 110 -2.81 2.33 1.13
C LEU A 110 -2.39 3.74 1.56
N ASN A 111 -3.23 4.46 2.30
CA ASN A 111 -3.07 5.90 2.58
C ASN A 111 -3.30 6.31 4.05
N GLY A 112 -4.06 5.54 4.83
CA GLY A 112 -4.57 5.96 6.14
C GLY A 112 -3.64 5.81 7.35
N GLN A 113 -2.35 5.54 7.14
CA GLN A 113 -1.40 5.14 8.20
C GLN A 113 -0.29 6.18 8.48
N GLU A 114 -0.51 7.45 8.14
CA GLU A 114 0.51 8.53 8.25
C GLU A 114 0.99 8.79 9.69
N ASN A 115 0.19 8.43 10.68
CA ASN A 115 0.53 8.54 12.10
C ASN A 115 1.36 7.35 12.63
N LYS A 116 1.59 6.31 11.83
CA LYS A 116 2.35 5.12 12.19
C LYS A 116 3.81 5.24 11.77
N SER A 117 4.70 4.56 12.50
CA SER A 117 6.07 4.35 12.05
C SER A 117 6.08 3.41 10.84
N ASP A 118 7.12 3.46 10.00
CA ASP A 118 7.20 2.56 8.83
C ASP A 118 7.20 1.08 9.20
N ALA A 119 7.68 0.74 10.40
CA ALA A 119 7.66 -0.63 10.93
C ALA A 119 6.26 -1.09 11.38
N ASP A 120 5.37 -0.14 11.73
CA ASP A 120 4.01 -0.43 12.17
C ASP A 120 2.98 -0.34 11.04
N LYS A 121 3.38 0.14 9.86
CA LYS A 121 2.50 0.23 8.69
C LYS A 121 2.24 -1.16 8.13
N LEU A 122 0.97 -1.42 7.85
CA LEU A 122 0.54 -2.52 7.00
C LEU A 122 0.91 -2.15 5.57
N ASN A 123 1.89 -2.85 5.01
CA ASN A 123 2.37 -2.57 3.67
C ASN A 123 1.86 -3.64 2.69
N TRP A 124 1.31 -3.15 1.57
CA TRP A 124 0.73 -3.97 0.52
C TRP A 124 1.11 -3.40 -0.85
N SER A 125 1.31 -4.30 -1.82
CA SER A 125 1.17 -3.91 -3.22
C SER A 125 -0.31 -3.72 -3.55
N LYS A 126 -0.61 -2.69 -4.33
CA LYS A 126 -1.97 -2.44 -4.83
C LYS A 126 -2.46 -3.61 -5.69
N SER A 127 -1.61 -4.14 -6.56
CA SER A 127 -1.97 -5.24 -7.47
C SER A 127 -2.34 -6.51 -6.73
N PHE A 128 -1.71 -6.76 -5.58
CA PHE A 128 -2.03 -7.85 -4.67
C PHE A 128 -3.33 -7.61 -3.91
N LEU A 129 -3.52 -6.41 -3.35
CA LEU A 129 -4.73 -6.09 -2.58
C LEU A 129 -5.99 -6.20 -3.45
N GLU A 130 -5.89 -5.86 -4.74
CA GLU A 130 -6.97 -5.99 -5.72
C GLU A 130 -7.37 -7.45 -6.00
N GLN A 131 -6.51 -8.44 -5.72
CA GLN A 131 -6.85 -9.87 -5.86
C GLN A 131 -7.65 -10.42 -4.66
N VAL A 132 -7.70 -9.69 -3.55
CA VAL A 132 -8.26 -10.21 -2.30
C VAL A 132 -9.76 -9.97 -2.25
N ASP A 133 -10.50 -11.01 -1.86
CA ASP A 133 -11.90 -10.88 -1.48
C ASP A 133 -12.03 -10.29 -0.07
N ILE A 134 -11.92 -8.97 0.00
CA ILE A 134 -11.98 -8.18 1.25
C ILE A 134 -13.31 -8.38 1.98
N ALA A 135 -14.43 -8.48 1.24
CA ALA A 135 -15.76 -8.64 1.84
C ALA A 135 -15.84 -9.98 2.57
N LYS A 136 -15.39 -11.06 1.93
CA LYS A 136 -15.32 -12.37 2.57
C LYS A 136 -14.46 -12.39 3.83
N LEU A 137 -13.27 -11.78 3.79
CA LEU A 137 -12.38 -11.72 4.97
C LEU A 137 -12.99 -10.87 6.10
N TYR A 138 -13.74 -9.83 5.76
CA TYR A 138 -14.47 -9.04 6.74
C TYR A 138 -15.58 -9.85 7.43
N ASP A 139 -16.34 -10.64 6.68
CA ASP A 139 -17.35 -11.55 7.26
C ASP A 139 -16.73 -12.61 8.18
N GLU A 140 -15.58 -13.17 7.79
CA GLU A 140 -14.80 -14.09 8.62
C GLU A 140 -14.34 -13.40 9.91
N TYR A 141 -13.81 -12.17 9.82
CA TYR A 141 -13.42 -11.37 10.97
C TYR A 141 -14.57 -11.13 11.96
N LEU A 142 -15.78 -10.80 11.48
CA LEU A 142 -16.96 -10.63 12.33
C LEU A 142 -17.40 -11.95 12.97
N THR A 143 -17.31 -13.05 12.23
CA THR A 143 -17.63 -14.40 12.74
C THR A 143 -16.72 -14.81 13.88
N ASP A 144 -15.45 -14.40 13.81
CA ASP A 144 -14.44 -14.63 14.84
C ASP A 144 -14.55 -13.67 16.05
N GLY A 145 -15.57 -12.80 16.05
CA GLY A 145 -15.87 -11.88 17.15
C GLY A 145 -15.19 -10.51 17.03
N GLY A 146 -14.71 -10.17 15.84
CA GLY A 146 -14.18 -8.85 15.51
C GLY A 146 -15.22 -7.73 15.62
N LYS A 147 -14.74 -6.49 15.74
CA LYS A 147 -15.57 -5.28 15.79
C LYS A 147 -15.63 -4.59 14.43
N ALA A 148 -16.85 -4.39 13.94
CA ALA A 148 -17.13 -3.80 12.63
C ALA A 148 -16.57 -2.38 12.43
N ASP A 149 -16.47 -1.59 13.50
CA ASP A 149 -16.10 -0.17 13.46
C ASP A 149 -14.61 0.10 13.70
N ASP A 150 -13.79 -0.96 13.84
CA ASP A 150 -12.34 -0.84 14.00
C ASP A 150 -11.61 -1.19 12.69
N ILE A 151 -11.48 -0.19 11.81
CA ILE A 151 -10.84 -0.34 10.50
C ILE A 151 -9.39 -0.82 10.61
N GLU A 152 -8.67 -0.43 11.66
CA GLU A 152 -7.29 -0.87 11.87
C GLU A 152 -7.23 -2.36 12.22
N GLU A 153 -8.10 -2.84 13.12
CA GLU A 153 -8.19 -4.27 13.45
C GLU A 153 -8.63 -5.10 12.23
N VAL A 154 -9.58 -4.61 11.43
CA VAL A 154 -10.00 -5.25 10.18
C VAL A 154 -8.82 -5.34 9.21
N ALA A 155 -8.09 -4.24 8.98
CA ALA A 155 -6.95 -4.22 8.07
C ALA A 155 -5.82 -5.18 8.50
N LYS A 156 -5.56 -5.28 9.81
CA LYS A 156 -4.61 -6.25 10.38
C LYS A 156 -5.08 -7.68 10.15
N TYR A 157 -6.36 -7.95 10.39
CA TYR A 157 -6.93 -9.28 10.17
C TYR A 157 -6.80 -9.70 8.70
N ILE A 158 -7.14 -8.81 7.76
CA ILE A 158 -6.98 -9.04 6.33
C ILE A 158 -5.51 -9.30 5.99
N THR A 159 -4.60 -8.48 6.50
CA THR A 159 -3.15 -8.65 6.24
C THR A 159 -2.64 -10.03 6.67
N LEU A 160 -3.12 -10.54 7.81
CA LEU A 160 -2.71 -11.83 8.34
C LEU A 160 -3.38 -13.02 7.63
N ASN A 161 -4.63 -12.86 7.20
CA ASN A 161 -5.47 -13.98 6.74
C ASN A 161 -5.74 -14.00 5.24
N ALA A 162 -5.35 -12.95 4.50
CA ALA A 162 -5.53 -12.92 3.05
C ALA A 162 -4.86 -14.14 2.40
N PRO A 163 -5.54 -14.83 1.46
CA PRO A 163 -4.94 -15.98 0.79
C PRO A 163 -3.72 -15.54 -0.04
N ILE A 164 -2.72 -16.41 -0.14
CA ILE A 164 -1.62 -16.22 -1.08
C ILE A 164 -2.17 -16.56 -2.48
N SER A 165 -2.13 -15.60 -3.39
CA SER A 165 -2.61 -15.81 -4.76
C SER A 165 -1.73 -16.78 -5.53
N ASP A 166 -2.31 -17.69 -6.32
CA ASP A 166 -1.54 -18.66 -7.12
C ASP A 166 -0.59 -17.98 -8.13
N ASN A 167 -0.92 -16.77 -8.58
CA ASN A 167 -0.12 -15.95 -9.49
C ASN A 167 0.75 -14.89 -8.80
N TRP A 168 0.98 -14.97 -7.48
CA TRP A 168 1.72 -13.95 -6.72
C TRP A 168 3.08 -13.61 -7.32
N LYS A 169 3.79 -14.60 -7.90
CA LYS A 169 5.11 -14.39 -8.51
C LYS A 169 5.04 -13.44 -9.70
N GLU A 170 4.05 -13.64 -10.57
CA GLU A 170 3.86 -12.81 -11.76
C GLU A 170 3.48 -11.38 -11.37
N LEU A 171 2.60 -11.23 -10.37
CA LEU A 171 2.24 -9.91 -9.84
C LEU A 171 3.47 -9.18 -9.27
N PHE A 172 4.26 -9.87 -8.45
CA PHE A 172 5.48 -9.31 -7.89
C PHE A 172 6.52 -8.95 -8.97
N GLU A 173 6.76 -9.83 -9.94
CA GLU A 173 7.71 -9.57 -11.03
C GLU A 173 7.30 -8.35 -11.86
N ASN A 174 6.00 -8.18 -12.12
CA ASN A 174 5.47 -6.99 -12.79
C ASN A 174 5.67 -5.74 -11.94
N ASP A 175 5.25 -5.76 -10.66
CA ASP A 175 5.41 -4.61 -9.75
C ASP A 175 6.88 -4.19 -9.62
N LEU A 176 7.80 -5.15 -9.49
CA LEU A 176 9.23 -4.90 -9.39
C LEU A 176 9.80 -4.30 -10.67
N SER A 177 9.40 -4.84 -11.84
CA SER A 177 9.82 -4.33 -13.13
C SER A 177 9.26 -2.93 -13.41
N GLU A 178 8.03 -2.63 -13.00
CA GLU A 178 7.44 -1.29 -13.14
C GLU A 178 8.13 -0.28 -12.23
N THR A 179 8.47 -0.69 -11.00
CA THR A 179 9.08 0.20 -10.01
C THR A 179 10.57 0.44 -10.27
N TYR A 180 11.33 -0.59 -10.63
CA TYR A 180 12.79 -0.52 -10.74
C TYR A 180 13.35 -0.83 -12.13
N GLY A 181 12.56 -1.35 -13.05
CA GLY A 181 13.04 -1.83 -14.36
C GLY A 181 13.85 -3.14 -14.27
N GLU A 182 13.79 -3.82 -13.13
CA GLU A 182 14.58 -5.03 -12.86
C GLU A 182 13.78 -6.31 -13.12
N LYS A 183 14.49 -7.36 -13.54
CA LYS A 183 13.91 -8.68 -13.74
C LYS A 183 14.40 -9.65 -12.69
N VAL A 184 13.47 -10.35 -12.05
CA VAL A 184 13.78 -11.41 -11.09
C VAL A 184 14.47 -12.58 -11.81
N SER A 185 15.62 -13.00 -11.30
CA SER A 185 16.35 -14.18 -11.79
C SER A 185 16.09 -15.43 -10.94
N LYS A 186 15.86 -15.24 -9.64
CA LYS A 186 15.60 -16.32 -8.68
C LYS A 186 14.75 -15.80 -7.52
N LEU A 187 13.85 -16.66 -7.03
CA LEU A 187 13.17 -16.50 -5.75
C LEU A 187 13.60 -17.64 -4.83
N GLU A 188 14.10 -17.28 -3.65
CA GLU A 188 14.48 -18.23 -2.61
C GLU A 188 13.52 -18.10 -1.42
N PRO A 189 12.83 -19.20 -1.03
CA PRO A 189 11.94 -19.15 0.12
C PRO A 189 12.72 -18.86 1.41
N LEU A 190 12.15 -18.01 2.25
CA LEU A 190 12.60 -17.75 3.61
C LEU A 190 11.60 -18.40 4.59
N GLU A 191 11.40 -17.77 5.75
CA GLU A 191 10.37 -18.18 6.71
C GLU A 191 8.99 -17.65 6.29
N ASP A 192 7.95 -18.36 6.71
CA ASP A 192 6.54 -18.05 6.45
C ASP A 192 6.21 -17.84 4.97
N ASP A 193 5.73 -16.66 4.60
CA ASP A 193 5.34 -16.28 3.25
C ASP A 193 6.38 -15.39 2.55
N LEU A 194 7.59 -15.28 3.12
CA LEU A 194 8.65 -14.41 2.62
C LEU A 194 9.58 -15.11 1.63
N TYR A 195 10.06 -14.35 0.64
CA TYR A 195 11.02 -14.80 -0.35
C TYR A 195 12.12 -13.75 -0.56
N GLN A 196 13.37 -14.19 -0.65
CA GLN A 196 14.45 -13.36 -1.17
C GLN A 196 14.40 -13.40 -2.70
N ALA A 197 14.18 -12.25 -3.32
CA ALA A 197 14.31 -12.06 -4.75
C ALA A 197 15.76 -11.68 -5.11
N TYR A 198 16.23 -12.23 -6.22
CA TYR A 198 17.52 -11.95 -6.81
C TYR A 198 17.34 -11.34 -8.20
N ILE A 199 18.29 -10.50 -8.59
CA ILE A 199 18.42 -9.98 -9.95
C ILE A 199 19.80 -10.34 -10.50
N THR A 200 19.97 -10.31 -11.82
CA THR A 200 21.27 -10.50 -12.44
C THR A 200 22.00 -9.16 -12.57
N SER A 201 23.10 -9.01 -11.83
CA SER A 201 24.02 -7.87 -11.93
C SER A 201 25.44 -8.37 -12.23
N ASP A 202 26.09 -7.79 -13.24
CA ASP A 202 27.41 -8.22 -13.72
C ASP A 202 27.52 -9.74 -14.01
N GLY A 203 26.43 -10.32 -14.54
CA GLY A 203 26.35 -11.74 -14.87
C GLY A 203 26.26 -12.68 -13.65
N LYS A 204 25.97 -12.15 -12.47
CA LYS A 204 25.77 -12.91 -11.22
C LYS A 204 24.44 -12.58 -10.60
N ASP A 205 23.82 -13.58 -9.96
CA ASP A 205 22.63 -13.34 -9.15
C ASP A 205 23.02 -12.69 -7.83
N VAL A 206 22.43 -11.53 -7.54
CA VAL A 206 22.63 -10.78 -6.30
C VAL A 206 21.28 -10.60 -5.58
N PRO A 207 21.24 -10.71 -4.23
CA PRO A 207 20.03 -10.39 -3.47
C PRO A 207 19.60 -8.95 -3.76
N PHE A 208 18.32 -8.73 -3.98
CA PHE A 208 17.78 -7.41 -4.30
C PHE A 208 16.74 -6.95 -3.28
N VAL A 209 15.62 -7.66 -3.16
CA VAL A 209 14.56 -7.35 -2.20
C VAL A 209 14.03 -8.63 -1.55
N VAL A 210 13.52 -8.51 -0.34
CA VAL A 210 12.66 -9.52 0.30
C VAL A 210 11.21 -9.14 0.00
N VAL A 211 10.38 -10.11 -0.39
CA VAL A 211 8.96 -9.92 -0.71
C VAL A 211 8.08 -10.85 0.11
N SER A 212 6.91 -10.38 0.55
CA SER A 212 5.83 -11.25 1.04
C SER A 212 4.99 -11.73 -0.13
N SER A 213 4.88 -13.05 -0.29
CA SER A 213 4.00 -13.67 -1.28
C SER A 213 2.51 -13.46 -0.98
N ARG A 214 2.14 -13.01 0.22
CA ARG A 214 0.76 -12.71 0.59
C ARG A 214 0.35 -11.28 0.25
N THR A 215 1.18 -10.31 0.63
CA THR A 215 0.83 -8.88 0.49
C THR A 215 1.48 -8.22 -0.73
N GLY A 216 2.44 -8.88 -1.36
CA GLY A 216 3.24 -8.34 -2.46
C GLY A 216 4.19 -7.22 -2.04
N TYR A 217 4.19 -6.82 -0.76
CA TYR A 217 5.11 -5.83 -0.26
C TYR A 217 6.54 -6.36 -0.29
N TYR A 218 7.47 -5.49 -0.68
CA TYR A 218 8.89 -5.80 -0.71
C TYR A 218 9.75 -4.66 -0.18
N HIS A 219 10.92 -5.02 0.34
CA HIS A 219 11.95 -4.08 0.80
C HIS A 219 13.35 -4.67 0.57
N GLY A 220 14.35 -3.81 0.31
CA GLY A 220 15.73 -4.22 0.03
C GLY A 220 16.72 -3.10 0.29
#